data_AF-A0A961FR39-F1
#
_entry.id   AF-A0A961FR39-F1
#
_cell.length_a   1.000
_cell.length_b   1.000
_cell.length_c   1.000
_cell.angle_alpha   90.00
_cell.angle_beta   90.00
_cell.angle_gamma   90.00
#
_symmetry.space_group_name_H-M   'P 1'
#
loop_
_entity.id
_entity.type
_entity.pdbx_description
1 polymer ?
#
loop_
_entity_poly.entity_id
_entity_poly.type
_entity_poly.pdbx_seq_one_letter_code
_entity_poly.pdbx_strand_id
1 'polypeptide(L)'
;MPVLESFEIEIPFKGARDYLQSADVYHAVLAHLDGQVGIDSCHDVRLIFRNFARTRIAVITEDELGDREANASFLCEVGGEKLKRVLVETGKDVTAREPYPEEEIVERCVVDAEAKTVTLEHDDSLDRFKLMEILVAMNKAMHLEVFKEHPGKWLFTETRNPEPLFRQPWRRLSIRIKNQLGVKLTRSVIEVGGVDAGYLCFSLQPPASSS
;
A
#
# COMPACT_ATOMS: atom_id res chain seq x y z
N MET A 1 26.55 1.66 -8.03
CA MET A 1 25.09 1.70 -7.96
C MET A 1 24.61 0.35 -7.46
N PRO A 2 23.79 0.30 -6.40
CA PRO A 2 23.13 -0.95 -6.03
C PRO A 2 22.25 -1.40 -7.20
N VAL A 3 22.51 -2.61 -7.70
CA VAL A 3 21.70 -3.23 -8.76
C VAL A 3 20.73 -4.15 -8.06
N LEU A 4 19.46 -3.76 -8.00
CA LEU A 4 18.40 -4.69 -7.64
C LEU A 4 18.15 -5.60 -8.83
N GLU A 5 18.49 -6.88 -8.72
CA GLU A 5 18.18 -7.87 -9.75
C GLU A 5 16.67 -7.97 -9.96
N SER A 6 16.24 -8.31 -11.18
CA SER A 6 14.84 -8.55 -11.49
C SER A 6 14.34 -9.80 -10.77
N PHE A 7 13.13 -9.75 -10.21
CA PHE A 7 12.56 -10.87 -9.45
C PHE A 7 11.04 -10.99 -9.62
N GLU A 8 10.51 -12.16 -9.34
CA GLU A 8 9.06 -12.44 -9.34
C GLU A 8 8.53 -12.44 -7.92
N ILE A 9 7.34 -11.86 -7.73
CA ILE A 9 6.59 -11.85 -6.48
C ILE A 9 5.47 -12.88 -6.60
N GLU A 10 5.47 -13.85 -5.68
CA GLU A 10 4.41 -14.82 -5.50
C GLU A 10 3.69 -14.56 -4.18
N ILE A 11 2.51 -13.92 -4.27
CA ILE A 11 1.63 -13.63 -3.13
C ILE A 11 0.22 -14.13 -3.43
N PRO A 12 -0.53 -14.62 -2.43
CA PRO A 12 -1.89 -15.10 -2.63
C PRO A 12 -2.88 -13.96 -2.87
N PHE A 13 -4.06 -14.28 -3.41
CA PHE A 13 -5.19 -13.36 -3.31
C PHE A 13 -5.74 -13.33 -1.88
N LYS A 14 -6.21 -12.15 -1.46
CA LYS A 14 -6.80 -11.93 -0.14
C LYS A 14 -8.32 -12.07 -0.19
N GLY A 15 -8.87 -13.04 0.53
CA GLY A 15 -10.31 -13.32 0.60
C GLY A 15 -10.92 -13.58 -0.79
N ALA A 16 -12.01 -12.89 -1.09
CA ALA A 16 -12.75 -13.01 -2.35
C ALA A 16 -12.17 -12.19 -3.52
N ARG A 17 -11.08 -11.44 -3.32
CA ARG A 17 -10.48 -10.58 -4.36
C ARG A 17 -9.94 -11.43 -5.53
N ASP A 18 -10.00 -10.87 -6.73
CA ASP A 18 -9.44 -11.42 -7.98
C ASP A 18 -8.19 -10.65 -8.43
N TYR A 19 -7.63 -9.83 -7.54
CA TYR A 19 -6.43 -9.02 -7.76
C TYR A 19 -5.53 -9.06 -6.53
N LEU A 20 -4.23 -8.87 -6.75
CA LEU A 20 -3.21 -8.80 -5.71
C LEU A 20 -3.39 -7.54 -4.87
N GLN A 21 -3.39 -7.69 -3.54
CA GLN A 21 -3.55 -6.56 -2.63
C GLN A 21 -2.29 -5.70 -2.61
N SER A 22 -2.44 -4.41 -2.92
CA SER A 22 -1.34 -3.43 -2.98
C SER A 22 -0.47 -3.38 -1.72
N ALA A 23 -1.06 -3.60 -0.54
CA ALA A 23 -0.31 -3.68 0.71
C ALA A 23 0.66 -4.88 0.76
N ASP A 24 0.27 -6.04 0.21
CA ASP A 24 1.15 -7.21 0.14
C ASP A 24 2.23 -7.04 -0.91
N VAL A 25 1.91 -6.40 -2.04
CA VAL A 25 2.90 -6.04 -3.06
C VAL A 25 3.98 -5.14 -2.44
N TYR A 26 3.58 -4.13 -1.67
CA TYR A 26 4.50 -3.27 -0.93
C TYR A 26 5.45 -4.08 -0.03
N HIS A 27 4.89 -4.97 0.81
CA HIS A 27 5.70 -5.79 1.70
C HIS A 27 6.62 -6.77 0.97
N ALA A 28 6.16 -7.38 -0.12
CA ALA A 28 6.97 -8.30 -0.92
C ALA A 28 8.17 -7.59 -1.58
N VAL A 29 7.96 -6.37 -2.10
CA VAL A 29 9.05 -5.56 -2.66
C VAL A 29 10.07 -5.21 -1.56
N LEU A 30 9.61 -4.75 -0.39
CA LEU A 30 10.51 -4.39 0.70
C LEU A 30 11.27 -5.59 1.28
N ALA A 31 10.61 -6.74 1.40
CA ALA A 31 11.25 -7.98 1.85
C ALA A 31 12.39 -8.41 0.91
N HIS A 32 12.19 -8.24 -0.40
CA HIS A 32 13.23 -8.55 -1.38
C HIS A 32 14.39 -7.55 -1.32
N LEU A 33 14.10 -6.25 -1.14
CA LEU A 33 15.12 -5.22 -0.96
C LEU A 33 15.96 -5.45 0.31
N ASP A 34 15.31 -5.84 1.41
CA ASP A 34 15.99 -6.20 2.66
C ASP A 34 17.04 -7.29 2.43
N GLY A 35 16.69 -8.31 1.64
CA GLY A 35 17.59 -9.41 1.30
C GLY A 35 18.77 -9.04 0.38
N GLN A 36 18.69 -7.97 -0.40
CA GLN A 36 19.74 -7.58 -1.36
C GLN A 36 20.62 -6.42 -0.87
N VAL A 37 20.01 -5.36 -0.35
CA VAL A 37 20.70 -4.11 0.01
C VAL A 37 20.54 -3.74 1.48
N GLY A 38 19.66 -4.44 2.22
CA GLY A 38 19.31 -4.13 3.61
C GLY A 38 18.28 -3.00 3.68
N ILE A 39 17.17 -3.23 4.39
CA ILE A 39 16.04 -2.28 4.40
C ILE A 39 16.39 -0.92 5.01
N ASP A 40 17.30 -0.90 6.00
CA ASP A 40 17.73 0.32 6.68
C ASP A 40 18.55 1.27 5.79
N SER A 41 18.97 0.80 4.60
CA SER A 41 19.66 1.62 3.61
C SER A 41 18.72 2.31 2.61
N CYS A 42 17.41 1.98 2.67
CA CYS A 42 16.40 2.50 1.76
C CYS A 42 15.71 3.73 2.36
N HIS A 43 15.75 4.85 1.66
CA HIS A 43 15.05 6.08 2.02
C HIS A 43 14.07 6.52 0.93
N ASP A 44 13.18 7.45 1.25
CA ASP A 44 12.16 8.01 0.34
C ASP A 44 11.41 6.93 -0.47
N VAL A 45 10.98 5.89 0.22
CA VAL A 45 10.29 4.74 -0.35
C VAL A 45 8.95 5.19 -0.91
N ARG A 46 8.72 4.95 -2.20
CA ARG A 46 7.49 5.30 -2.91
C ARG A 46 7.01 4.15 -3.76
N LEU A 47 5.72 3.84 -3.66
CA LEU A 47 5.06 2.86 -4.51
C LEU A 47 3.79 3.47 -5.08
N ILE A 48 3.62 3.41 -6.40
CA ILE A 48 2.50 4.02 -7.13
C ILE A 48 1.84 2.95 -7.98
N PHE A 49 0.57 2.67 -7.72
CA PHE A 49 -0.26 1.72 -8.46
C PHE A 49 -1.07 2.44 -9.54
N ARG A 50 -1.01 1.89 -10.76
CA ARG A 50 -1.76 2.37 -11.93
C ARG A 50 -2.90 1.42 -12.27
N ASN A 51 -2.62 0.12 -12.19
CA ASN A 51 -3.57 -0.94 -12.51
C ASN A 51 -3.53 -2.04 -11.45
N PHE A 52 -4.65 -2.73 -11.29
CA PHE A 52 -4.70 -3.98 -10.54
C PHE A 52 -3.94 -5.07 -11.27
N ALA A 53 -3.19 -5.89 -10.54
CA ALA A 53 -2.58 -7.11 -11.06
C ALA A 53 -3.43 -8.33 -10.67
N ARG A 54 -3.70 -9.22 -11.63
CA ARG A 54 -4.48 -10.47 -11.47
C ARG A 54 -3.63 -11.72 -11.65
N THR A 55 -2.42 -11.55 -12.15
CA THR A 55 -1.41 -12.59 -12.29
C THR A 55 -0.20 -12.22 -11.44
N ARG A 56 0.76 -13.13 -11.31
CA ARG A 56 2.00 -12.86 -10.58
C ARG A 56 2.72 -11.66 -11.16
N ILE A 57 3.41 -10.90 -10.32
CA ILE A 57 4.10 -9.67 -10.71
C ILE A 57 5.59 -9.93 -10.79
N ALA A 58 6.25 -9.44 -11.83
CA ALA A 58 7.69 -9.27 -11.88
C ALA A 58 8.07 -7.82 -11.57
N VAL A 59 9.12 -7.65 -10.78
CA VAL A 59 9.78 -6.37 -10.53
C VAL A 59 11.00 -6.31 -11.43
N ILE A 60 11.02 -5.33 -12.33
CA ILE A 60 12.03 -5.19 -13.39
C ILE A 60 12.50 -3.74 -13.50
N THR A 61 13.58 -3.52 -14.25
CA THR A 61 14.03 -2.19 -14.66
C THR A 61 13.11 -1.58 -15.73
N GLU A 62 13.19 -0.26 -15.93
CA GLU A 62 12.44 0.39 -17.01
C GLU A 62 12.90 -0.05 -18.40
N ASP A 63 14.19 -0.34 -18.57
CA ASP A 63 14.75 -0.79 -19.85
C ASP A 63 14.22 -2.19 -20.24
N GLU A 64 13.91 -3.03 -19.25
CA GLU A 64 13.30 -4.34 -19.47
C GLU A 64 11.80 -4.27 -19.79
N LEU A 65 11.12 -3.13 -19.56
CA LEU A 65 9.67 -3.02 -19.70
C LEU A 65 9.20 -3.39 -21.11
N GLY A 66 9.91 -2.90 -22.14
CA GLY A 66 9.53 -3.04 -23.55
C GLY A 66 8.14 -2.45 -23.80
N ASP A 67 7.30 -3.19 -24.54
CA ASP A 67 5.93 -2.79 -24.88
C ASP A 67 4.88 -3.14 -23.80
N ARG A 68 5.30 -3.66 -22.64
CA ARG A 68 4.39 -4.05 -21.56
C ARG A 68 3.85 -2.84 -20.81
N GLU A 69 2.64 -2.95 -20.28
CA GLU A 69 2.08 -1.94 -19.38
C GLU A 69 2.51 -2.20 -17.93
N ALA A 70 3.00 -1.16 -17.24
CA ALA A 70 3.34 -1.25 -15.83
C ALA A 70 2.09 -1.15 -14.95
N ASN A 71 1.86 -2.16 -14.10
CA ASN A 71 0.81 -2.14 -13.08
C ASN A 71 1.16 -1.17 -11.95
N ALA A 72 2.43 -1.07 -11.58
CA ALA A 72 2.92 -0.13 -10.57
C ALA A 72 4.38 0.30 -10.83
N SER A 73 4.82 1.34 -10.12
CA SER A 73 6.21 1.77 -10.08
C SER A 73 6.70 1.91 -8.65
N PHE A 74 7.89 1.39 -8.38
CA PHE A 74 8.59 1.49 -7.11
C PHE A 74 9.81 2.40 -7.25
N LEU A 75 10.01 3.26 -6.25
CA LEU A 75 11.15 4.17 -6.16
C LEU A 75 11.66 4.19 -4.72
N CYS A 76 12.97 4.19 -4.54
CA CYS A 76 13.60 4.55 -3.27
C CYS A 76 14.99 5.13 -3.54
N GLU A 77 15.62 5.65 -2.50
CA GLU A 77 17.02 6.05 -2.49
C GLU A 77 17.83 5.01 -1.70
N VAL A 78 18.97 4.57 -2.24
CA VAL A 78 19.89 3.63 -1.58
C VAL A 78 21.31 4.17 -1.72
N GLY A 79 21.92 4.53 -0.60
CA GLY A 79 23.27 5.10 -0.59
C GLY A 79 23.41 6.40 -1.40
N GLY A 80 22.38 7.26 -1.39
CA GLY A 80 22.35 8.52 -2.15
C GLY A 80 21.92 8.38 -3.61
N GLU A 81 21.74 7.16 -4.10
CA GLU A 81 21.38 6.87 -5.50
C GLU A 81 19.91 6.46 -5.61
N LYS A 82 19.24 6.92 -6.68
CA LYS A 82 17.84 6.56 -6.94
C LYS A 82 17.74 5.17 -7.54
N LEU A 83 17.02 4.29 -6.85
CA LEU A 83 16.59 3.00 -7.34
C LEU A 83 15.16 3.10 -7.85
N LYS A 84 14.96 2.81 -9.13
CA LYS A 84 13.64 2.83 -9.78
C LYS A 84 13.33 1.50 -10.42
N ARG A 85 12.14 0.97 -10.16
CA ARG A 85 11.65 -0.30 -10.71
C ARG A 85 10.21 -0.17 -11.15
N VAL A 86 9.80 -1.02 -12.09
CA VAL A 86 8.42 -1.16 -12.53
C VAL A 86 7.94 -2.56 -12.22
N LEU A 87 6.65 -2.65 -11.90
CA LEU A 87 5.96 -3.87 -11.55
C LEU A 87 5.03 -4.22 -12.70
N VAL A 88 5.21 -5.40 -13.27
CA VAL A 88 4.47 -5.87 -14.45
C VAL A 88 3.90 -7.25 -14.20
N GLU A 89 2.71 -7.50 -14.73
CA GLU A 89 2.15 -8.83 -14.77
C GLU A 89 2.98 -9.80 -15.63
N THR A 90 3.13 -11.02 -15.15
CA THR A 90 3.88 -12.10 -15.82
C THR A 90 2.99 -12.98 -16.69
N GLY A 91 1.66 -12.88 -16.54
CA GLY A 91 0.70 -13.79 -17.16
C GLY A 91 0.58 -15.16 -16.46
N LYS A 92 1.38 -15.41 -15.41
CA LYS A 92 1.27 -16.64 -14.60
C LYS A 92 0.19 -16.51 -13.54
N ASP A 93 -0.65 -17.53 -13.42
CA ASP A 93 -1.76 -17.52 -12.47
C ASP A 93 -1.32 -17.41 -11.00
N VAL A 94 -2.14 -16.71 -10.22
CA VAL A 94 -2.12 -16.73 -8.76
C VAL A 94 -3.12 -17.79 -8.30
N THR A 95 -2.61 -18.91 -7.82
CA THR A 95 -3.43 -20.08 -7.45
C THR A 95 -3.77 -20.11 -5.97
N ALA A 96 -3.00 -19.42 -5.12
CA ALA A 96 -3.19 -19.40 -3.69
C ALA A 96 -4.18 -18.31 -3.27
N ARG A 97 -4.94 -18.60 -2.20
CA ARG A 97 -5.84 -17.65 -1.53
C ARG A 97 -5.64 -17.76 -0.03
N GLU A 98 -5.70 -16.62 0.66
CA GLU A 98 -5.65 -16.60 2.12
C GLU A 98 -6.76 -15.73 2.71
N PRO A 99 -7.29 -16.09 3.90
CA PRO A 99 -8.24 -15.25 4.61
C PRO A 99 -7.65 -13.87 4.94
N TYR A 100 -8.51 -12.84 4.92
CA TYR A 100 -8.15 -11.49 5.32
C TYR A 100 -9.30 -10.87 6.10
N PRO A 101 -9.31 -11.03 7.43
CA PRO A 101 -10.34 -10.46 8.29
C PRO A 101 -10.04 -8.97 8.52
N GLU A 102 -10.24 -8.15 7.48
CA GLU A 102 -10.02 -6.69 7.50
C GLU A 102 -10.81 -6.03 8.63
N GLU A 103 -12.00 -6.56 8.90
CA GLU A 103 -12.94 -6.11 9.93
C GLU A 103 -12.31 -6.10 11.32
N GLU A 104 -11.40 -7.02 11.62
CA GLU A 104 -10.72 -7.07 12.92
C GLU A 104 -9.84 -5.82 13.16
N ILE A 105 -9.28 -5.23 12.10
CA ILE A 105 -8.55 -3.96 12.20
C ILE A 105 -9.55 -2.80 12.34
N VAL A 106 -10.61 -2.81 11.52
CA VAL A 106 -11.60 -1.72 11.43
C VAL A 106 -12.38 -1.54 12.74
N GLU A 107 -12.78 -2.63 13.40
CA GLU A 107 -13.55 -2.59 14.65
C GLU A 107 -12.78 -1.93 15.82
N ARG A 108 -11.45 -1.88 15.72
CA ARG A 108 -10.56 -1.27 16.74
C ARG A 108 -10.20 0.18 16.41
N CYS A 109 -10.55 0.64 15.22
CA CYS A 109 -10.26 2.00 14.78
C CYS A 109 -11.21 3.00 15.45
N VAL A 110 -10.66 4.12 15.92
CA VAL A 110 -11.45 5.28 16.36
C VAL A 110 -11.42 6.31 15.24
N VAL A 111 -12.54 6.45 14.52
CA VAL A 111 -12.70 7.41 13.43
C VAL A 111 -13.38 8.67 13.94
N ASP A 112 -12.76 9.82 13.67
CA ASP A 112 -13.37 11.14 13.83
C ASP A 112 -13.62 11.72 12.43
N ALA A 113 -14.87 11.62 11.99
CA ALA A 113 -15.27 12.05 10.65
C ALA A 113 -15.19 13.59 10.47
N GLU A 114 -15.36 14.36 11.56
CA GLU A 114 -15.30 15.82 11.52
C GLU A 114 -13.84 16.28 11.38
N ALA A 115 -12.94 15.72 12.19
CA ALA A 115 -11.50 15.97 12.09
C ALA A 115 -10.85 15.30 10.88
N LYS A 116 -11.55 14.37 10.21
CA LYS A 116 -11.05 13.51 9.13
C LYS A 116 -9.81 12.74 9.56
N THR A 117 -9.89 12.13 10.74
CA THR A 117 -8.82 11.34 11.33
C THR A 117 -9.30 9.94 11.68
N VAL A 118 -8.34 9.02 11.74
CA VAL A 118 -8.52 7.70 12.33
C VAL A 118 -7.31 7.37 13.17
N THR A 119 -7.54 6.76 14.33
CA THR A 119 -6.47 6.31 15.21
C THR A 119 -6.66 4.85 15.59
N LEU A 120 -5.54 4.18 15.88
CA LEU A 120 -5.51 2.80 16.32
C LEU A 120 -4.39 2.64 17.37
N GLU A 121 -4.74 2.10 18.52
CA GLU A 121 -3.78 1.68 19.54
C GLU A 121 -3.34 0.24 19.25
N HIS A 122 -2.09 -0.08 19.57
CA HIS A 122 -1.54 -1.42 19.37
C HIS A 122 -2.20 -2.43 20.31
N ASP A 123 -2.39 -3.63 19.77
CA ASP A 123 -2.95 -4.80 20.45
C ASP A 123 -2.28 -6.05 19.85
N ASP A 124 -1.84 -6.98 20.68
CA ASP A 124 -1.10 -8.19 20.26
C ASP A 124 -1.88 -9.05 19.24
N SER A 125 -3.22 -8.97 19.23
CA SER A 125 -4.04 -9.67 18.23
C SER A 125 -3.83 -9.14 16.80
N LEU A 126 -3.24 -7.95 16.65
CA LEU A 126 -2.92 -7.31 15.37
C LEU A 126 -1.56 -7.73 14.80
N ASP A 127 -0.70 -8.41 15.58
CA ASP A 127 0.66 -8.77 15.15
C ASP A 127 0.71 -9.73 13.96
N ARG A 128 -0.41 -10.39 13.65
CA ARG A 128 -0.54 -11.22 12.44
C ARG A 128 -0.62 -10.40 11.15
N PHE A 129 -0.99 -9.12 11.23
CA PHE A 129 -1.16 -8.23 10.09
C PHE A 129 0.12 -7.45 9.87
N LYS A 130 0.48 -7.25 8.61
CA LYS A 130 1.62 -6.41 8.26
C LYS A 130 1.22 -4.93 8.36
N LEU A 131 2.14 -4.06 8.75
CA LEU A 131 1.85 -2.64 9.02
C LEU A 131 1.10 -1.93 7.88
N MET A 132 1.53 -2.09 6.63
CA MET A 132 0.82 -1.51 5.48
C MET A 132 -0.61 -2.05 5.30
N GLU A 133 -0.92 -3.30 5.68
CA GLU A 133 -2.30 -3.81 5.66
C GLU A 133 -3.16 -3.05 6.68
N ILE A 134 -2.62 -2.84 7.89
CA ILE A 134 -3.25 -2.05 8.96
C ILE A 134 -3.51 -0.62 8.49
N LEU A 135 -2.50 0.06 7.96
CA LEU A 135 -2.62 1.45 7.50
C LEU A 135 -3.64 1.61 6.36
N VAL A 136 -3.68 0.66 5.43
CA VAL A 136 -4.66 0.65 4.33
C VAL A 136 -6.07 0.42 4.87
N ALA A 137 -6.26 -0.52 5.80
CA ALA A 137 -7.56 -0.79 6.42
C ALA A 137 -8.07 0.42 7.23
N MET A 138 -7.21 1.01 8.08
CA MET A 138 -7.50 2.24 8.83
C MET A 138 -7.93 3.37 7.88
N ASN A 139 -7.14 3.64 6.85
CA ASN A 139 -7.42 4.72 5.92
C ASN A 139 -8.75 4.47 5.17
N LYS A 140 -9.03 3.23 4.78
CA LYS A 140 -10.30 2.85 4.15
C LYS A 140 -11.49 3.07 5.07
N ALA A 141 -11.40 2.65 6.34
CA ALA A 141 -12.46 2.86 7.34
C ALA A 141 -12.78 4.35 7.50
N MET A 142 -11.74 5.19 7.63
CA MET A 142 -11.90 6.64 7.70
C MET A 142 -12.61 7.20 6.46
N HIS A 143 -12.24 6.75 5.26
CA HIS A 143 -12.85 7.23 4.02
C HIS A 143 -14.34 6.85 3.90
N LEU A 144 -14.71 5.65 4.36
CA LEU A 144 -16.10 5.20 4.34
C LEU A 144 -17.00 6.06 5.24
N GLU A 145 -16.48 6.53 6.38
CA GLU A 145 -17.21 7.42 7.29
C GLU A 145 -17.21 8.88 6.81
N VAL A 146 -16.03 9.42 6.46
CA VAL A 146 -15.87 10.82 6.03
C VAL A 146 -16.62 11.10 4.72
N PHE A 147 -16.66 10.14 3.80
CA PHE A 147 -17.28 10.28 2.48
C PHE A 147 -18.49 9.35 2.29
N LYS A 148 -19.26 9.09 3.36
CA LYS A 148 -20.45 8.23 3.30
C LYS A 148 -21.49 8.60 2.24
N GLU A 149 -21.51 9.86 1.82
CA GLU A 149 -22.39 10.37 0.75
C GLU A 149 -21.88 10.08 -0.67
N HIS A 150 -20.65 9.55 -0.80
CA HIS A 150 -20.01 9.22 -2.07
C HIS A 150 -19.83 7.70 -2.18
N PRO A 151 -20.83 6.97 -2.70
CA PRO A 151 -20.74 5.52 -2.82
C PRO A 151 -19.64 5.12 -3.80
N GLY A 152 -18.97 4.01 -3.51
CA GLY A 152 -17.92 3.47 -4.37
C GLY A 152 -16.93 2.62 -3.60
N LYS A 153 -15.85 2.25 -4.27
CA LYS A 153 -14.72 1.51 -3.69
C LYS A 153 -13.54 2.45 -3.55
N TRP A 154 -13.04 2.59 -2.33
CA TRP A 154 -11.80 3.30 -2.06
C TRP A 154 -10.60 2.40 -2.34
N LEU A 155 -9.71 2.86 -3.21
CA LEU A 155 -8.55 2.12 -3.70
C LEU A 155 -7.26 2.77 -3.23
N PHE A 156 -6.35 1.99 -2.67
CA PHE A 156 -5.00 2.42 -2.35
C PHE A 156 -4.16 2.57 -3.63
N THR A 157 -3.75 3.80 -3.97
CA THR A 157 -3.07 4.10 -5.23
C THR A 157 -1.62 4.53 -5.08
N GLU A 158 -1.22 5.09 -3.94
CA GLU A 158 0.16 5.51 -3.74
C GLU A 158 0.53 5.53 -2.26
N THR A 159 1.75 5.15 -1.94
CA THR A 159 2.38 5.51 -0.66
C THR A 159 3.73 6.16 -0.90
N ARG A 160 4.12 7.05 0.01
CA ARG A 160 5.47 7.58 0.12
C ARG A 160 5.84 7.68 1.59
N ASN A 161 6.98 7.11 1.96
CA ASN A 161 7.47 7.09 3.33
C ASN A 161 8.94 7.54 3.33
N PRO A 162 9.34 8.49 4.20
CA PRO A 162 10.75 8.86 4.33
C PRO A 162 11.63 7.66 4.68
N GLU A 163 11.12 6.80 5.56
CA GLU A 163 11.73 5.53 5.95
C GLU A 163 10.78 4.36 5.65
N PRO A 164 11.29 3.14 5.40
CA PRO A 164 10.45 2.00 5.06
C PRO A 164 9.52 1.59 6.21
N LEU A 165 8.23 1.41 5.92
CA LEU A 165 7.22 0.94 6.89
C LEU A 165 7.15 -0.58 6.90
N PHE A 166 8.27 -1.22 7.23
CA PHE A 166 8.43 -2.67 7.14
C PHE A 166 8.38 -3.37 8.51
N ARG A 167 9.13 -2.88 9.50
CA ARG A 167 9.28 -3.51 10.83
C ARG A 167 9.27 -2.54 12.01
N GLN A 168 8.65 -1.37 11.85
CA GLN A 168 8.63 -0.38 12.92
C GLN A 168 7.65 -0.82 14.02
N PRO A 169 8.11 -1.05 15.26
CA PRO A 169 7.19 -1.23 16.37
C PRO A 169 6.40 0.05 16.55
N TRP A 170 5.10 -0.08 16.80
CA TRP A 170 4.20 1.04 16.97
C TRP A 170 3.34 0.80 18.19
N ARG A 171 3.08 1.86 18.96
CA ARG A 171 2.08 1.84 20.04
C ARG A 171 0.77 2.45 19.61
N ARG A 172 0.87 3.48 18.74
CA ARG A 172 -0.26 4.22 18.22
C ARG A 172 -0.01 4.59 16.77
N LEU A 173 -1.02 4.38 15.94
CA LEU A 173 -1.10 4.86 14.57
C LEU A 173 -2.17 5.94 14.48
N SER A 174 -1.90 6.96 13.68
CA SER A 174 -2.84 8.01 13.33
C SER A 174 -2.76 8.27 11.83
N ILE A 175 -3.91 8.44 11.18
CA ILE A 175 -4.01 8.83 9.78
C ILE A 175 -4.97 10.01 9.69
N ARG A 176 -4.59 11.03 8.91
CA ARG A 176 -5.42 12.22 8.70
C ARG A 176 -5.46 12.64 7.25
N ILE A 177 -6.65 12.90 6.72
CA ILE A 177 -6.79 13.48 5.38
C ILE A 177 -6.24 14.90 5.39
N LYS A 178 -5.16 15.14 4.63
CA LYS A 178 -4.51 16.46 4.53
C LYS A 178 -4.96 17.23 3.30
N ASN A 179 -5.01 16.56 2.15
CA ASN A 179 -5.39 17.16 0.87
C ASN A 179 -6.43 16.27 0.18
N GLN A 180 -7.31 16.89 -0.60
CA GLN A 180 -8.26 16.20 -1.46
C GLN A 180 -8.41 16.95 -2.80
N LEU A 181 -8.37 16.23 -3.91
CA LEU A 181 -8.71 16.75 -5.23
C LEU A 181 -10.16 16.34 -5.54
N GLY A 182 -11.10 17.16 -5.09
CA GLY A 182 -12.52 16.77 -5.04
C GLY A 182 -12.70 15.54 -4.15
N VAL A 183 -13.46 14.56 -4.62
CA VAL A 183 -13.65 13.24 -3.96
C VAL A 183 -12.91 12.10 -4.67
N LYS A 184 -12.19 12.40 -5.77
CA LYS A 184 -11.60 11.39 -6.64
C LYS A 184 -10.25 10.89 -6.13
N LEU A 185 -9.47 11.77 -5.49
CA LEU A 185 -8.14 11.47 -4.99
C LEU A 185 -7.91 12.20 -3.67
N THR A 186 -7.55 11.46 -2.65
CA THR A 186 -7.22 11.96 -1.32
C THR A 186 -5.76 11.65 -1.00
N ARG A 187 -5.13 12.51 -0.20
CA ARG A 187 -3.84 12.23 0.43
C ARG A 187 -4.03 12.31 1.93
N SER A 188 -3.72 11.21 2.61
CA SER A 188 -3.73 11.09 4.06
C SER A 188 -2.30 11.00 4.59
N VAL A 189 -1.95 11.83 5.57
CA VAL A 189 -0.67 11.73 6.29
C VAL A 189 -0.76 10.60 7.31
N ILE A 190 0.33 9.85 7.44
CA ILE A 190 0.51 8.80 8.44
C ILE A 190 1.37 9.36 9.57
N GLU A 191 0.96 9.09 10.81
CA GLU A 191 1.75 9.35 12.01
C GLU A 191 1.93 8.05 12.79
N VAL A 192 3.17 7.72 13.15
CA VAL A 192 3.54 6.57 13.97
C VAL A 192 4.11 7.09 15.28
N GLY A 193 3.42 6.83 16.41
CA GLY A 193 3.83 7.38 17.71
C GLY A 193 3.89 8.91 17.76
N GLY A 194 3.10 9.60 16.93
CA GLY A 194 3.09 11.06 16.80
C GLY A 194 4.18 11.65 15.88
N VAL A 195 4.97 10.80 15.22
CA VAL A 195 5.99 11.22 14.24
C VAL A 195 5.46 11.03 12.82
N ASP A 196 5.65 12.02 11.94
CA ASP A 196 5.30 11.92 10.52
C ASP A 196 6.04 10.74 9.86
N ALA A 197 5.28 9.82 9.29
CA ALA A 197 5.75 8.60 8.65
C ALA A 197 5.44 8.56 7.14
N GLY A 198 5.08 9.71 6.56
CA GLY A 198 4.76 9.87 5.15
C GLY A 198 3.25 9.91 4.88
N TYR A 199 2.83 9.36 3.73
CA TYR A 199 1.44 9.44 3.31
C TYR A 199 0.95 8.23 2.51
N LEU A 200 -0.38 8.10 2.46
CA LEU A 200 -1.13 7.27 1.53
C LEU A 200 -1.98 8.15 0.62
N CYS A 201 -2.16 7.76 -0.63
CA CYS A 201 -3.16 8.31 -1.52
C CYS A 201 -4.21 7.24 -1.83
N PHE A 202 -5.47 7.63 -1.73
CA PHE A 202 -6.61 6.78 -2.05
C PHE A 202 -7.42 7.42 -3.19
N SER A 203 -7.95 6.60 -4.09
CA SER A 203 -8.89 7.04 -5.11
C SER A 203 -10.27 6.41 -4.93
N LEU A 204 -11.31 7.19 -5.19
CA LEU A 204 -12.67 6.68 -5.23
C LEU A 204 -12.97 6.12 -6.62
N GLN A 205 -13.18 4.81 -6.70
CA GLN A 205 -13.78 4.17 -7.86
C GLN A 205 -15.30 4.18 -7.68
N PRO A 206 -16.05 4.98 -8.47
CA PRO A 206 -17.51 4.99 -8.38
C PRO A 206 -18.07 3.60 -8.74
N PRO A 207 -19.28 3.26 -8.27
CA PRO A 207 -19.95 2.03 -8.68
C PRO A 207 -20.06 1.99 -10.21
N ALA A 208 -19.98 0.78 -10.78
CA ALA A 208 -20.23 0.61 -12.20
C ALA A 208 -21.62 1.19 -12.52
N SER A 209 -21.69 2.11 -13.47
CA SER A 209 -22.96 2.60 -13.97
C SER A 209 -23.76 1.40 -14.46
N SER A 210 -24.93 1.15 -13.87
CA SER A 210 -25.88 0.18 -14.41
C SER A 210 -26.33 0.69 -15.78
N SER A 211 -25.66 0.24 -16.85
CA SER A 211 -26.10 0.42 -18.22
C SER A 211 -27.11 -0.66 -18.60
#